data_AF-A0A372GPA3-F1
#
_entry.id   AF-A0A372GPA3-F1
#
_cell.length_a   1.000
_cell.length_b   1.000
_cell.length_c   1.000
_cell.angle_alpha   90.00
_cell.angle_beta   90.00
_cell.angle_gamma   90.00
#
_symmetry.space_group_name_H-M   'P 1'
#
loop_
_entity.id
_entity.type
_entity.pdbx_description
1 polymer ?
#
loop_
_entity_poly.entity_id
_entity_poly.type
_entity_poly.pdbx_seq_one_letter_code
_entity_poly.pdbx_strand_id
1 'polypeptide(L)' 'MSERKNDQDKPLADRRDTPHDDEPDFADEHTPGPTDPPIAEGETPGGEDEGYTPQTEVP' A
#
# COMPACT_ATOMS: atom_id res chain seq x y z
N MET A 1 -45.26 -8.92 -9.00
CA MET A 1 -44.14 -9.84 -8.78
C MET A 1 -42.89 -9.02 -9.01
N SER A 2 -42.17 -8.60 -7.97
CA SER A 2 -41.04 -7.68 -8.13
C SER A 2 -39.91 -8.39 -8.89
N GLU A 3 -39.57 -7.90 -10.09
CA GLU A 3 -38.34 -8.25 -10.79
C GLU A 3 -37.15 -7.97 -9.88
N ARG A 4 -36.64 -9.00 -9.20
CA ARG A 4 -35.33 -8.93 -8.57
C ARG A 4 -34.29 -8.91 -9.69
N LYS A 5 -33.84 -7.70 -10.05
CA LYS A 5 -32.69 -7.52 -10.95
C LYS A 5 -31.51 -8.29 -10.36
N ASN A 6 -30.95 -9.23 -11.12
CA ASN A 6 -29.82 -10.02 -10.65
C ASN A 6 -28.62 -9.11 -10.43
N ASP A 7 -27.92 -9.29 -9.31
CA ASP A 7 -26.72 -8.50 -9.02
C ASP A 7 -25.59 -8.72 -10.04
N GLN A 8 -25.66 -9.83 -10.78
CA GLN A 8 -24.77 -10.14 -11.91
C GLN A 8 -24.98 -9.25 -13.14
N ASP A 9 -26.06 -8.47 -13.18
CA ASP A 9 -26.34 -7.52 -14.28
C ASP A 9 -25.83 -6.11 -13.96
N LYS A 10 -25.38 -5.86 -12.72
CA LYS A 10 -24.82 -4.56 -12.30
C LYS A 10 -23.43 -4.36 -12.91
N PRO A 11 -22.95 -3.13 -13.17
CA PRO A 11 -21.55 -2.90 -13.51
C PRO A 11 -20.62 -3.32 -12.36
N LEU A 12 -19.39 -3.76 -12.69
CA LEU A 12 -18.43 -4.32 -11.73
C LEU A 12 -18.16 -3.40 -10.53
N ALA A 13 -18.16 -2.08 -10.74
CA ALA A 13 -17.94 -1.11 -9.67
C ALA A 13 -19.06 -1.13 -8.62
N ASP A 14 -20.31 -1.35 -9.04
CA ASP A 14 -21.52 -1.32 -8.21
C ASP A 14 -21.88 -2.71 -7.63
N ARG A 15 -21.14 -3.76 -8.00
CA ARG A 15 -21.25 -5.10 -7.40
C ARG A 15 -20.49 -5.25 -6.08
N ARG A 16 -19.67 -4.27 -5.71
CA ARG A 16 -18.93 -4.26 -4.44
C ARG A 16 -19.91 -3.80 -3.35
N ASP A 17 -20.39 -4.75 -2.56
CA ASP A 17 -21.46 -4.53 -1.56
C ASP A 17 -20.93 -4.24 -0.14
N THR A 18 -19.64 -3.99 0.03
CA THR A 18 -19.04 -3.74 1.35
C THR A 18 -17.95 -2.67 1.28
N PRO A 19 -17.82 -1.79 2.29
CA PRO A 19 -16.55 -1.15 2.57
C PRO A 19 -15.48 -2.22 2.69
N HIS A 20 -14.33 -1.94 2.12
CA HIS A 20 -13.17 -2.80 2.20
C HIS A 20 -12.62 -2.74 3.64
N ASP A 21 -12.95 -3.72 4.46
CA ASP A 21 -12.49 -3.95 5.84
C ASP A 21 -12.49 -5.49 5.99
N ASP A 22 -11.46 -6.24 6.41
CA ASP A 22 -10.36 -5.98 7.32
C ASP A 22 -9.04 -6.58 6.74
N GLU A 23 -8.47 -6.00 5.68
CA GLU A 23 -7.08 -6.36 5.38
C GLU A 23 -6.21 -5.85 6.53
N PRO A 24 -5.28 -6.67 7.07
CA PRO A 24 -4.39 -6.19 8.11
C PRO A 24 -3.69 -4.94 7.59
N ASP A 25 -3.65 -3.90 8.41
CA ASP A 25 -2.96 -2.66 8.07
C ASP A 25 -1.50 -3.01 7.77
N PHE A 26 -1.15 -3.02 6.48
CA PHE A 26 0.19 -3.38 6.01
C PHE A 26 1.24 -2.39 6.54
N ALA A 27 0.82 -1.22 7.04
CA ALA A 27 1.71 -0.27 7.70
C ALA A 27 2.33 -0.84 8.98
N ASP A 28 1.64 -1.74 9.68
CA ASP A 28 2.18 -2.38 10.89
C ASP A 28 3.28 -3.39 10.56
N GLU A 29 3.31 -3.97 9.35
CA GLU A 29 4.34 -4.92 8.91
C GLU A 29 5.73 -4.27 8.83
N HIS A 30 5.79 -2.96 8.58
CA HIS A 30 7.03 -2.20 8.49
C HIS A 30 7.32 -1.34 9.73
N THR A 31 6.50 -1.44 10.77
CA THR A 31 6.74 -0.71 12.00
C THR A 31 7.81 -1.43 12.82
N PRO A 32 8.97 -0.80 13.12
CA PRO A 32 10.02 -1.45 13.91
C PRO A 32 9.51 -1.86 15.30
N GLY A 33 9.80 -3.11 15.66
CA GLY A 33 9.53 -3.66 16.98
C GLY A 33 10.50 -3.16 18.05
N PRO A 34 10.24 -3.45 19.34
CA PRO A 34 11.04 -2.96 20.46
C PRO A 34 12.47 -3.51 20.51
N THR A 35 12.74 -4.58 19.75
CA THR A 35 14.07 -5.20 19.62
C THR A 35 14.77 -4.85 18.32
N ASP A 36 14.09 -4.13 17.42
CA ASP A 36 14.66 -3.77 16.13
C ASP A 36 15.67 -2.63 16.30
N PRO A 37 16.75 -2.63 15.49
CA PRO A 37 17.68 -1.53 15.49
C PRO A 37 16.99 -0.22 15.07
N PRO A 38 17.48 0.95 15.54
CA PRO A 38 16.92 2.22 15.12
C PRO A 38 17.03 2.38 13.60
N ILE A 39 16.00 2.97 12.99
CA ILE A 39 16.06 3.42 11.60
C ILE A 39 17.22 4.41 11.49
N ALA A 40 18.09 4.21 10.50
CA ALA A 40 19.18 5.13 10.24
C ALA A 40 18.62 6.51 9.86
N GLU A 41 19.24 7.58 10.38
CA GLU A 41 18.86 8.93 9.98
C GLU A 41 19.15 9.11 8.47
N GLY A 42 18.26 9.78 7.73
CA GLY A 42 18.39 9.89 6.26
C GLY A 42 19.67 10.57 5.76
N GLU A 43 20.45 11.19 6.65
CA GLU A 43 21.73 11.85 6.34
C GLU A 43 22.96 11.03 6.79
N THR A 44 22.78 9.75 7.15
CA THR A 44 23.94 8.90 7.47
C THR A 44 24.66 8.46 6.19
N PRO A 45 26.00 8.61 6.14
CA PRO A 45 26.80 8.09 5.03
C PRO A 45 26.54 6.60 4.76
N GLY A 46 26.11 6.25 3.55
CA GLY A 46 25.74 4.91 3.09
C GLY A 46 24.25 4.56 3.16
N GLY A 47 23.37 5.55 3.41
CA GLY A 47 21.91 5.37 3.35
C GLY A 47 21.39 5.00 1.95
N GLU A 48 20.16 4.52 1.86
CA GLU A 48 19.53 4.12 0.58
C GLU A 48 19.38 5.27 -0.43
N ASP A 49 19.35 6.51 0.05
CA ASP A 49 19.36 7.74 -0.75
C ASP A 49 20.78 8.10 -1.27
N GLU A 50 21.84 7.54 -0.67
CA GLU A 50 23.21 7.81 -1.07
C GLU A 50 23.68 6.82 -2.14
N GLY A 51 23.82 7.31 -3.38
CA GLY A 51 24.38 6.55 -4.49
C GLY A 51 23.34 5.99 -5.48
N TYR A 52 22.05 6.20 -5.24
CA TYR A 52 21.03 5.98 -6.28
C TYR A 52 21.02 7.16 -7.25
N THR A 53 21.53 6.95 -8.46
CA THR A 53 21.39 7.88 -9.58
C THR A 53 20.20 7.40 -10.42
N PRO A 54 19.10 8.18 -10.55
CA PRO A 54 17.96 7.77 -11.34
C PRO A 54 18.39 7.45 -12.78
N GLN A 55 17.92 6.31 -13.32
CA GLN A 55 18.18 5.93 -14.71
C GLN A 55 17.61 6.94 -15.73
N THR A 56 16.69 7.81 -15.29
CA THR A 56 16.12 8.89 -16.09
C THR A 56 16.78 10.26 -15.85
N GLU A 57 17.80 10.36 -14.99
CA GLU A 57 18.53 11.61 -14.81
C GLU A 57 19.26 11.96 -16.12
N VAL A 58 18.92 13.12 -16.68
CA VAL A 58 19.57 13.63 -17.89
C VAL A 58 20.72 14.53 -17.43
N PRO A 59 21.95 14.34 -17.96
CA PRO A 59 23.12 15.13 -17.57
C PRO A 59 23.03 16.61 -17.96
#